data_AF-A0A1G9TFY6-F1
#
_entry.id   AF-A0A1G9TFY6-F1
#
_cell.length_a   1.000
_cell.length_b   1.000
_cell.length_c   1.000
_cell.angle_alpha   90.00
_cell.angle_beta   90.00
_cell.angle_gamma   90.00
#
_symmetry.space_group_name_H-M   'P 1'
#
loop_
_entity.id
_entity.type
_entity.pdbx_description
1 polymer ?
#
loop_
_entity_poly.entity_id
_entity_poly.type
_entity_poly.pdbx_seq_one_letter_code
_entity_poly.pdbx_strand_id
1 'polypeptide(L)'
;MDKQIRLLEHTDDATKQMLENVRKRKIKFDTAKKWHYLSIYTMLLFAFLFFSYFYYMIAKQYSYSFFAMFSASVSDALNVGLLAITAISYGAMNVLRQQKDKKEKEYQELRCEIVNRSKDLWKKEDHWKNRHIDFEVMKKTYDINLYHEKK
;
A
#
# COMPACT_ATOMS: atom_id res chain seq x y z
N MET A 1 -21.94 -4.85 -3.33
CA MET A 1 -21.43 -6.02 -4.05
C MET A 1 -21.28 -5.64 -5.50
N ASP A 2 -20.10 -5.87 -6.07
CA ASP A 2 -19.81 -5.50 -7.46
C ASP A 2 -20.72 -6.19 -8.48
N LYS A 3 -20.92 -5.57 -9.65
CA LYS A 3 -21.73 -6.13 -10.74
C LYS A 3 -21.14 -7.43 -11.29
N GLN A 4 -19.82 -7.51 -11.48
CA GLN A 4 -19.20 -8.73 -12.04
C GLN A 4 -19.28 -9.91 -11.06
N ILE A 5 -19.14 -9.66 -9.75
CA ILE A 5 -19.29 -10.70 -8.71
C ILE A 5 -20.75 -11.18 -8.58
N ARG A 6 -21.73 -10.29 -8.76
CA ARG A 6 -23.15 -10.66 -8.78
C ARG A 6 -23.49 -11.62 -9.91
N LEU A 7 -22.89 -11.40 -11.08
CA LEU A 7 -23.12 -12.15 -12.32
C LEU A 7 -22.43 -13.53 -12.34
N LEU A 8 -21.65 -13.90 -11.32
CA LEU A 8 -21.06 -15.23 -11.25
C LEU A 8 -22.18 -16.28 -11.10
N GLU A 9 -22.31 -17.17 -12.09
CA GLU A 9 -23.36 -18.20 -12.12
C GLU A 9 -22.91 -19.49 -11.42
N HIS A 10 -21.60 -19.72 -11.33
CA HIS A 10 -21.01 -20.94 -10.80
C HIS A 10 -20.57 -20.83 -9.35
N THR A 11 -21.28 -20.02 -8.54
CA THR A 11 -21.00 -19.86 -7.11
C THR A 11 -22.27 -19.52 -6.32
N ASP A 12 -22.32 -19.92 -5.05
CA ASP A 12 -23.40 -19.55 -4.14
C ASP A 12 -23.21 -18.13 -3.57
N ASP A 13 -24.26 -17.58 -2.95
CA ASP A 13 -24.23 -16.21 -2.41
C ASP A 13 -23.21 -16.04 -1.28
N ALA A 14 -22.94 -17.08 -0.48
CA ALA A 14 -21.93 -17.03 0.58
C ALA A 14 -20.52 -16.87 -0.02
N THR A 15 -20.20 -17.63 -1.06
CA THR A 15 -18.92 -17.50 -1.76
C THR A 15 -18.82 -16.16 -2.50
N LYS A 16 -19.92 -15.65 -3.10
CA LYS A 16 -19.94 -14.27 -3.67
C LYS A 16 -19.62 -13.21 -2.62
N GLN A 17 -20.12 -13.36 -1.39
CA GLN A 17 -19.78 -12.46 -0.29
C GLN A 17 -18.30 -12.55 0.10
N MET A 18 -17.72 -13.76 0.14
CA MET A 18 -16.28 -13.91 0.37
C MET A 18 -15.44 -13.28 -0.75
N LEU A 19 -15.83 -13.45 -2.02
CA LEU A 19 -15.16 -12.85 -3.17
C LEU A 19 -15.25 -11.30 -3.15
N GLU A 20 -16.40 -10.75 -2.76
CA GLU A 20 -16.56 -9.31 -2.58
C GLU A 20 -15.71 -8.79 -1.40
N ASN A 21 -15.59 -9.57 -0.32
CA ASN A 21 -14.77 -9.21 0.82
C ASN A 21 -13.27 -9.19 0.47
N VAL A 22 -12.76 -10.18 -0.27
CA VAL A 22 -11.36 -10.18 -0.73
C VAL A 22 -11.09 -9.03 -1.70
N ARG A 23 -12.04 -8.71 -2.59
CA ARG A 23 -11.98 -7.52 -3.45
C ARG A 23 -11.88 -6.23 -2.63
N LYS A 24 -12.75 -6.04 -1.63
CA LYS A 24 -12.71 -4.84 -0.77
C LYS A 24 -11.37 -4.71 -0.04
N ARG A 25 -10.80 -5.82 0.45
CA ARG A 25 -9.47 -5.82 1.10
C ARG A 25 -8.35 -5.50 0.10
N LYS A 26 -8.43 -6.03 -1.13
CA LYS A 26 -7.51 -5.69 -2.23
C LYS A 26 -7.51 -4.20 -2.52
N ILE A 27 -8.68 -3.56 -2.66
CA ILE A 27 -8.79 -2.11 -2.89
C ILE A 27 -8.17 -1.31 -1.73
N LYS A 28 -8.42 -1.72 -0.48
CA LYS A 28 -7.83 -1.07 0.71
C LYS A 28 -6.31 -1.19 0.71
N PHE A 29 -5.77 -2.36 0.38
CA PHE A 29 -4.34 -2.60 0.24
C PHE A 29 -3.73 -1.75 -0.89
N ASP A 30 -4.31 -1.78 -2.08
CA ASP A 30 -3.79 -1.02 -3.23
C ASP A 30 -3.82 0.49 -2.98
N THR A 31 -4.86 0.99 -2.32
CA THR A 31 -4.94 2.39 -1.89
C THR A 31 -3.83 2.71 -0.89
N ALA A 32 -3.63 1.86 0.12
CA ALA A 32 -2.55 2.06 1.10
C ALA A 32 -1.15 1.99 0.46
N LYS A 33 -0.96 1.10 -0.52
CA LYS A 33 0.26 0.99 -1.31
C LYS A 33 0.53 2.28 -2.08
N LYS A 34 -0.48 2.86 -2.73
CA LYS A 34 -0.36 4.16 -3.42
C LYS A 34 0.01 5.29 -2.45
N TRP A 35 -0.65 5.39 -1.30
CA TRP A 35 -0.32 6.40 -0.28
C TRP A 35 1.09 6.25 0.28
N HIS A 36 1.54 5.02 0.51
CA HIS A 36 2.90 4.78 0.94
C HIS A 36 3.92 5.22 -0.12
N TYR A 37 3.73 4.88 -1.39
CA TYR A 37 4.62 5.38 -2.45
C TYR A 37 4.60 6.90 -2.58
N LEU A 38 3.41 7.51 -2.53
CA LEU A 38 3.30 8.97 -2.53
C LEU A 38 4.10 9.58 -1.37
N SER A 39 3.99 9.01 -0.17
CA SER A 39 4.75 9.48 1.01
C SER A 39 6.26 9.35 0.83
N ILE A 40 6.75 8.30 0.15
CA ILE A 40 8.16 8.14 -0.18
C ILE A 40 8.61 9.27 -1.11
N TYR A 41 7.88 9.53 -2.19
CA TYR A 41 8.23 10.59 -3.14
C TYR A 41 8.19 11.98 -2.48
N THR A 42 7.18 12.25 -1.64
CA THR A 42 7.09 13.49 -0.88
C THR A 42 8.25 13.66 0.09
N MET A 43 8.64 12.60 0.82
CA MET A 43 9.79 12.63 1.73
C MET A 43 11.11 12.88 0.98
N LEU A 44 11.32 12.21 -0.16
CA LEU A 44 12.50 12.43 -0.99
C LEU A 44 12.57 13.86 -1.53
N LEU A 45 11.44 14.43 -1.95
CA LEU A 45 11.36 15.82 -2.41
C LEU A 45 11.74 16.79 -1.30
N PHE A 46 11.17 16.66 -0.10
CA PHE A 46 11.49 17.54 1.02
C PHE A 46 12.94 17.38 1.50
N ALA A 47 13.46 16.16 1.53
CA ALA A 47 14.87 15.92 1.83
C ALA A 47 15.79 16.61 0.81
N PHE A 48 15.48 16.50 -0.49
CA PHE A 48 16.24 17.18 -1.55
C PHE A 48 16.21 18.71 -1.40
N LEU A 49 15.03 19.29 -1.12
CA LEU A 49 14.89 20.72 -0.88
C LEU A 49 15.67 21.18 0.36
N PHE A 50 15.59 20.42 1.44
CA PHE A 50 16.34 20.67 2.68
C PHE A 50 17.85 20.65 2.41
N PHE A 51 18.39 19.59 1.81
CA PHE A 51 19.83 19.49 1.55
C PHE A 51 20.32 20.55 0.57
N SER A 52 19.54 20.87 -0.46
CA SER A 52 19.88 21.93 -1.41
C SER A 52 19.93 23.29 -0.71
N TYR A 53 18.88 23.64 0.05
CA TYR A 53 18.82 24.89 0.80
C TYR A 53 19.97 24.99 1.80
N PHE A 54 20.15 23.94 2.62
CA PHE A 54 21.22 23.85 3.60
C PHE A 54 22.60 24.04 2.96
N TYR A 55 22.85 23.41 1.81
CA TYR A 55 24.13 23.54 1.13
C TYR A 55 24.41 24.97 0.64
N TYR A 56 23.47 25.57 -0.10
CA TYR A 56 23.69 26.87 -0.74
C TYR A 56 23.66 28.03 0.26
N MET A 57 22.77 27.99 1.24
CA MET A 57 22.56 29.12 2.17
C MET A 57 23.43 29.03 3.41
N ILE A 58 23.74 27.81 3.88
CA ILE A 58 24.44 27.61 5.15
C ILE A 58 25.82 27.01 4.92
N ALA A 59 25.91 25.79 4.40
CA ALA A 59 27.17 25.05 4.37
C ALA A 59 28.26 25.79 3.58
N LYS A 60 27.92 26.39 2.44
CA LYS A 60 28.87 27.17 1.65
C LYS A 60 29.40 28.41 2.38
N GLN A 61 28.54 29.15 3.10
CA GLN A 61 28.91 30.40 3.78
C GLN A 61 29.64 30.18 5.10
N TYR A 62 29.27 29.13 5.84
CA TYR A 62 29.76 28.87 7.19
C TYR A 62 30.71 27.66 7.28
N SER A 63 31.22 27.18 6.14
CA SER A 63 32.11 26.01 6.03
C SER A 63 33.40 26.09 6.87
N TYR A 64 33.81 27.30 7.28
CA TYR A 64 35.01 27.52 8.08
C TYR A 64 34.89 27.03 9.54
N SER A 65 33.67 26.85 10.06
CA SER A 65 33.46 26.38 11.43
C SER A 65 32.14 25.63 11.58
N PHE A 66 32.23 24.42 12.13
CA PHE A 66 31.06 23.60 12.44
C PHE A 66 30.07 24.33 13.38
N PHE A 67 30.58 25.02 14.40
CA PHE A 67 29.73 25.74 15.35
C PHE A 67 28.97 26.89 14.69
N ALA A 68 29.64 27.62 13.79
CA ALA A 68 29.01 28.69 13.02
C ALA A 68 27.93 28.15 12.09
N MET A 69 28.21 27.03 11.40
CA MET A 69 27.23 26.31 10.59
C MET A 69 26.00 25.88 11.41
N PHE A 70 26.22 25.25 12.57
CA PHE A 70 25.15 24.80 13.44
C PHE A 70 24.30 25.97 13.94
N SER A 71 24.93 27.04 14.43
CA SER A 71 24.24 28.24 14.89
C SER A 71 23.38 28.85 13.78
N ALA A 72 23.94 29.03 12.58
CA ALA A 72 23.20 29.55 11.44
C ALA A 72 22.02 28.63 11.05
N SER A 73 22.19 27.32 11.15
CA SER A 73 21.17 26.32 10.83
C SER A 73 19.97 26.35 11.75
N VAL A 74 20.18 26.56 13.05
CA VAL A 74 19.10 26.59 14.04
C VAL A 74 18.46 27.98 14.18
N SER A 75 19.19 29.04 13.82
CA SER A 75 18.66 30.41 13.79
C SER A 75 17.84 30.71 12.54
N ASP A 76 18.03 29.96 11.45
CA ASP A 76 17.26 30.12 10.22
C ASP A 76 15.92 29.34 10.28
N ALA A 77 14.81 30.09 10.32
CA ALA A 77 13.48 29.52 10.46
C ALA A 77 13.07 28.63 9.26
N LEU A 78 13.56 28.93 8.05
CA LEU A 78 13.26 28.13 6.86
C LEU A 78 13.97 26.78 6.92
N ASN A 79 15.24 26.75 7.30
CA ASN A 79 16.04 25.54 7.48
C ASN A 79 15.43 24.63 8.55
N VAL A 80 15.08 25.21 9.71
CA VAL A 80 14.41 24.47 10.80
C VAL A 80 13.06 23.92 10.34
N GLY A 81 12.27 24.73 9.62
CA GLY A 81 10.99 24.31 9.06
C GLY A 81 11.13 23.15 8.06
N LEU A 82 12.08 23.23 7.14
CA LEU A 82 12.37 22.16 6.16
C LEU A 82 12.85 20.88 6.84
N LEU A 83 13.70 20.99 7.86
CA LEU A 83 14.14 19.85 8.66
C LEU A 83 12.95 19.20 9.38
N ALA A 84 12.09 20.00 10.03
CA ALA A 84 10.91 19.51 10.73
C ALA A 84 9.93 18.81 9.78
N ILE A 85 9.62 19.41 8.62
CA ILE A 85 8.76 18.80 7.60
C ILE A 85 9.35 17.49 7.08
N THR A 86 10.66 17.42 6.89
CA THR A 86 11.35 16.20 6.46
C THR A 86 11.23 15.10 7.52
N ALA A 87 11.44 15.44 8.80
CA ALA A 87 11.30 14.50 9.92
C ALA A 87 9.85 14.00 10.07
N ILE A 88 8.85 14.90 9.98
CA ILE A 88 7.43 14.55 10.01
C ILE A 88 7.08 13.63 8.83
N SER A 89 7.54 13.95 7.63
CA SER A 89 7.30 13.16 6.42
C SER A 89 7.89 11.74 6.54
N TYR A 90 9.09 11.62 7.12
CA TYR A 90 9.70 10.32 7.43
C TYR A 90 8.87 9.51 8.44
N GLY A 91 8.38 10.15 9.51
CA GLY A 91 7.47 9.53 10.46
C GLY A 91 6.17 9.05 9.79
N ALA A 92 5.54 9.91 8.98
CA ALA A 92 4.32 9.59 8.24
C ALA A 92 4.53 8.42 7.25
N MET A 93 5.67 8.38 6.55
CA MET A 93 6.03 7.28 5.65
C MET A 93 6.08 5.94 6.40
N ASN A 94 6.65 5.90 7.61
CA ASN A 94 6.72 4.70 8.43
C ASN A 94 5.34 4.25 8.93
N VAL A 95 4.47 5.18 9.33
CA VAL A 95 3.08 4.85 9.70
C VAL A 95 2.32 4.27 8.51
N LEU A 96 2.45 4.87 7.33
CA LEU A 96 1.81 4.39 6.11
C LEU A 96 2.35 3.03 5.67
N ARG A 97 3.65 2.77 5.88
CA ARG A 97 4.27 1.45 5.67
C ARG A 97 3.58 0.39 6.54
N GLN A 98 3.46 0.64 7.85
CA GLN A 98 2.80 -0.30 8.77
C GLN A 98 1.33 -0.55 8.40
N GLN A 99 0.59 0.49 8.01
CA GLN A 99 -0.79 0.35 7.55
C GLN A 99 -0.89 -0.48 6.26
N LYS A 100 0.04 -0.29 5.33
CA LYS A 100 0.12 -1.05 4.09
C LYS A 100 0.41 -2.52 4.38
N ASP A 101 1.40 -2.82 5.22
CA ASP A 101 1.78 -4.19 5.61
C ASP A 101 0.62 -4.92 6.32
N LYS A 102 -0.10 -4.23 7.22
CA LYS A 102 -1.30 -4.79 7.87
C LYS A 102 -2.39 -5.15 6.86
N LYS A 103 -2.72 -4.23 5.95
CA LYS A 103 -3.76 -4.47 4.91
C LYS A 103 -3.34 -5.54 3.91
N GLU A 104 -2.04 -5.63 3.61
CA GLU A 104 -1.48 -6.70 2.79
C GLU A 104 -1.70 -8.06 3.44
N LYS A 105 -1.36 -8.19 4.73
CA LYS A 105 -1.58 -9.42 5.50
C LYS A 105 -3.05 -9.82 5.53
N GLU A 106 -3.95 -8.90 5.88
CA GLU A 106 -5.41 -9.16 5.91
C GLU A 106 -5.98 -9.58 4.54
N TYR A 107 -5.44 -9.02 3.45
CA TYR A 107 -5.81 -9.41 2.08
C TYR A 107 -5.29 -10.81 1.74
N GLN A 108 -4.01 -11.09 2.01
CA GLN A 108 -3.39 -12.37 1.69
C GLN A 108 -3.98 -13.51 2.50
N GLU A 109 -4.25 -13.31 3.79
CA GLU A 109 -4.91 -14.31 4.65
C GLU A 109 -6.28 -14.71 4.10
N LEU A 110 -7.14 -13.73 3.78
CA LEU A 110 -8.47 -14.02 3.23
C LEU A 110 -8.38 -14.68 1.85
N ARG A 111 -7.43 -14.24 1.02
CA ARG A 111 -7.18 -14.86 -0.28
C ARG A 111 -6.76 -16.32 -0.13
N CYS A 112 -5.83 -16.62 0.79
CA CYS A 112 -5.38 -18.00 1.04
C CYS A 112 -6.51 -18.85 1.64
N GLU A 113 -7.32 -18.29 2.54
CA GLU A 113 -8.51 -18.97 3.06
C GLU A 113 -9.46 -19.40 1.93
N ILE A 114 -9.74 -18.52 0.96
CA ILE A 114 -10.59 -18.82 -0.20
C ILE A 114 -9.99 -19.94 -1.06
N VAL A 115 -8.67 -19.94 -1.26
CA VAL A 115 -7.99 -20.98 -2.04
C VAL A 115 -8.05 -22.33 -1.32
N ASN A 116 -7.75 -22.37 -0.02
CA ASN A 116 -7.78 -23.59 0.79
C ASN A 116 -9.18 -24.18 0.89
N ARG A 117 -10.17 -23.32 1.08
CA ARG A 117 -11.58 -23.70 1.19
C ARG A 117 -12.27 -23.79 -0.16
N SER A 118 -11.54 -23.75 -1.28
CA SER A 118 -12.14 -23.76 -2.62
C SER A 118 -13.04 -24.98 -2.85
N LYS A 119 -12.69 -26.16 -2.33
CA LYS A 119 -13.57 -27.35 -2.41
C LYS A 119 -14.87 -27.16 -1.63
N ASP A 120 -14.81 -26.50 -0.48
CA ASP A 120 -15.96 -26.25 0.39
C ASP A 120 -16.83 -25.09 -0.08
N LEU A 121 -16.26 -24.14 -0.84
CA LEU A 121 -16.97 -22.99 -1.40
C LEU A 121 -17.73 -23.38 -2.67
N TRP A 122 -17.09 -24.16 -3.55
CA TRP A 122 -17.72 -24.70 -4.76
C TRP A 122 -18.21 -26.14 -4.54
N LYS A 123 -19.14 -26.33 -3.58
CA LYS A 123 -19.59 -27.68 -3.12
C LYS A 123 -20.22 -28.55 -4.21
N LYS A 124 -21.02 -27.94 -5.09
CA LYS A 124 -21.71 -28.65 -6.17
C LYS A 124 -20.70 -29.03 -7.24
N GLU A 125 -20.77 -30.24 -7.79
CA GLU A 125 -19.81 -30.69 -8.82
C GLU A 125 -19.72 -29.75 -10.03
N ASP A 126 -20.86 -29.24 -10.50
CA ASP A 126 -20.90 -28.30 -11.63
C ASP A 126 -20.16 -27.00 -11.30
N HIS A 127 -20.34 -26.50 -10.08
CA HIS A 127 -19.65 -25.33 -9.57
C HIS A 127 -18.14 -25.60 -9.45
N TRP A 128 -17.74 -26.76 -8.93
CA TRP A 128 -16.34 -27.14 -8.80
C TRP A 128 -15.64 -27.27 -10.16
N LYS A 129 -16.29 -27.88 -11.16
CA LYS A 129 -15.77 -28.00 -12.53
C LYS A 129 -15.59 -26.62 -13.18
N ASN A 130 -16.55 -25.72 -12.95
CA ASN A 130 -16.58 -24.39 -13.58
C ASN A 130 -15.92 -23.27 -12.76
N ARG A 131 -15.37 -23.55 -11.58
CA ARG A 131 -14.75 -22.54 -10.69
C ARG A 131 -13.63 -21.72 -11.35
N HIS A 132 -12.98 -22.29 -12.37
CA HIS A 132 -11.93 -21.62 -13.12
C HIS A 132 -12.44 -20.37 -13.83
N ILE A 133 -13.71 -20.34 -14.24
CA ILE A 133 -14.39 -19.18 -14.82
C ILE A 133 -14.45 -18.06 -13.77
N ASP A 134 -14.90 -18.37 -12.56
CA ASP A 134 -14.96 -17.40 -11.46
C ASP A 134 -13.54 -16.87 -11.11
N PHE A 135 -12.55 -17.77 -11.09
CA PHE A 135 -11.16 -17.39 -10.83
C PHE A 135 -10.58 -16.50 -11.93
N GLU A 136 -10.95 -16.76 -13.18
CA GLU A 136 -10.55 -15.95 -14.32
C GLU A 136 -11.15 -14.55 -14.26
N VAL A 137 -12.44 -14.42 -13.91
CA VAL A 137 -13.08 -13.12 -13.67
C VAL A 137 -12.35 -12.36 -12.56
N MET A 138 -12.08 -13.02 -11.43
CA MET A 138 -11.35 -12.39 -10.31
C MET A 138 -9.95 -11.92 -10.70
N LYS A 139 -9.23 -12.71 -11.50
CA LYS A 139 -7.89 -12.37 -11.99
C LYS A 139 -7.92 -11.23 -13.01
N LYS A 140 -8.79 -11.30 -14.02
CA LYS A 140 -8.86 -10.31 -15.11
C LYS A 140 -9.43 -8.97 -14.65
N THR A 141 -10.47 -8.99 -13.82
CA THR A 141 -11.19 -7.76 -13.43
C THR A 141 -10.56 -7.07 -12.22
N TYR A 142 -10.00 -7.82 -11.27
CA TYR A 142 -9.54 -7.26 -9.99
C TYR A 142 -8.07 -7.54 -9.67
N ASP A 143 -7.33 -8.23 -10.55
CA ASP A 143 -5.95 -8.66 -10.31
C ASP A 143 -5.82 -9.52 -9.02
N ILE A 144 -6.81 -10.40 -8.80
CA ILE A 144 -6.84 -11.34 -7.67
C ILE A 144 -6.68 -12.76 -8.20
N ASN A 145 -5.51 -13.35 -7.99
CA ASN A 145 -5.22 -14.72 -8.41
C ASN A 145 -5.74 -15.72 -7.36
N LEU A 146 -6.68 -16.60 -7.71
CA LEU A 146 -7.20 -17.65 -6.81
C LEU A 146 -6.75 -19.08 -7.19
N TYR A 147 -5.84 -19.23 -8.15
CA TYR A 147 -5.40 -20.56 -8.63
C TYR A 147 -4.46 -21.27 -7.66
N HIS A 148 -3.66 -20.51 -6.92
CA HIS A 148 -2.64 -21.02 -6.01
C HIS A 148 -2.55 -20.10 -4.80
N GLU A 149 -2.28 -20.63 -3.61
CA GLU A 149 -1.98 -19.79 -2.43
C GLU A 149 -0.74 -18.91 -2.67
N LYS A 150 0.16 -19.40 -3.53
CA LYS A 150 1.55 -18.99 -3.76
C LYS A 150 2.46 -19.35 -2.57
N LYS A 151 3.48 -20.16 -2.88
CA LYS A 151 4.73 -20.32 -2.12
C LYS A 151 5.55 -19.04 -2.19
#